data_AF-A0A852YR53-F1
#
_entry.id   AF-A0A852YR53-F1
#
_cell.length_a   1.000
_cell.length_b   1.000
_cell.length_c   1.000
_cell.angle_alpha   90.00
_cell.angle_beta   90.00
_cell.angle_gamma   90.00
#
_symmetry.space_group_name_H-M   'P 1'
#
loop_
_entity.id
_entity.type
_entity.pdbx_description
1 polymer ?
#
loop_
_entity_poly.entity_id
_entity_poly.type
_entity_poly.pdbx_seq_one_letter_code
_entity_poly.pdbx_strand_id
1 'polypeptide(L)'
;MTTQERSQQKSFAAKRRALEDAAYRKGLHPTRVFPVLFPVHEVEVRATTRVGRPYGLIDKFLERSIAEGGITTITDLADFLGLDAVLVDRALRVLRRIGHLRPHDDELVLTPLAHESLSDGTRYEIRREERRKIYFEGFQSQPLHRRHYEDSSAFLTPVEAETRAKEERFSQLLSTRPFRKDALAALEKHPERGKFNLPLTVENPREIQPEYVFLPLYLVRAIARGGHLRYLAYDEANVGEFDEGLSELCTQQPEIARALQNETPSVAEQKYSVQKWLDKNAPSGRSPFQHPDGSWQVNFAPEDFEPVGSRSIRDVGSFVDLRTVVVRMWCQDHDVRRRALLKRVESQLDRFRYKPQDRADELRMTGDQLEFPGLDESRLRALATEAGRSDLVDRLDQVVGTPAQDT
;
A
#
# COMPACT_ATOMS: atom_id res chain seq x y z
N MET A 1 14.04 -21.41 14.34
CA MET A 1 12.89 -20.50 14.19
C MET A 1 11.93 -21.12 13.18
N THR A 2 10.73 -21.49 13.61
CA THR A 2 9.72 -22.13 12.75
C THR A 2 9.06 -21.12 11.81
N THR A 3 8.37 -21.58 10.76
CA THR A 3 7.59 -20.72 9.85
C THR A 3 6.53 -19.91 10.61
N GLN A 4 5.94 -20.51 11.65
CA GLN A 4 4.92 -19.88 12.49
C GLN A 4 5.50 -18.75 13.36
N GLU A 5 6.68 -18.95 13.95
CA GLU A 5 7.39 -17.91 14.74
C GLU A 5 7.77 -16.71 13.85
N ARG A 6 8.18 -16.95 12.60
CA ARG A 6 8.49 -15.89 11.64
C ARG A 6 7.25 -15.10 11.23
N SER A 7 6.13 -15.78 10.99
CA SER A 7 4.84 -15.13 10.67
C SER A 7 4.37 -14.24 11.83
N GLN A 8 4.41 -14.76 13.06
CA GLN A 8 4.03 -14.00 14.26
C GLN A 8 4.93 -12.78 14.49
N GLN A 9 6.24 -12.91 14.28
CA GLN A 9 7.15 -11.77 14.41
C GLN A 9 6.91 -10.70 13.35
N LYS A 10 6.58 -11.10 12.10
CA LYS A 10 6.20 -10.18 11.02
C LYS A 10 4.89 -9.45 11.35
N SER A 11 3.87 -10.18 11.82
CA SER A 11 2.59 -9.60 12.26
C SER A 11 2.77 -8.61 13.41
N PHE A 12 3.58 -8.94 14.42
CA PHE A 12 3.86 -8.04 15.54
C PHE A 12 4.56 -6.75 15.08
N ALA A 13 5.59 -6.88 14.24
CA ALA A 13 6.28 -5.73 13.67
C ALA A 13 5.33 -4.85 12.83
N ALA A 14 4.39 -5.47 12.12
CA ALA A 14 3.40 -4.78 11.31
C ALA A 14 2.43 -3.94 12.14
N LYS A 15 1.85 -4.54 13.19
CA LYS A 15 0.96 -3.84 14.12
C LYS A 15 1.66 -2.68 14.82
N ARG A 16 2.90 -2.88 15.27
CA ARG A 16 3.68 -1.82 15.92
C ARG A 16 3.90 -0.64 14.97
N ARG A 17 4.29 -0.89 13.72
CA ARG A 17 4.46 0.17 12.71
C ARG A 17 3.15 0.90 12.40
N ALA A 18 2.03 0.18 12.31
CA ALA A 18 0.71 0.80 12.12
C ALA A 18 0.34 1.74 13.28
N LEU A 19 0.63 1.35 14.52
CA LEU A 19 0.42 2.17 15.71
C LEU A 19 1.33 3.41 15.74
N GLU A 20 2.60 3.25 15.38
CA GLU A 20 3.56 4.35 15.29
C GLU A 20 3.17 5.36 14.18
N ASP A 21 2.75 4.89 13.01
CA ASP A 21 2.26 5.77 11.94
C ASP A 21 1.01 6.56 12.40
N ALA A 22 0.02 5.86 12.97
CA ALA A 22 -1.19 6.48 13.49
C ALA A 22 -0.89 7.56 14.54
N ALA A 23 0.03 7.27 15.46
CA ALA A 23 0.37 8.18 16.54
C ALA A 23 1.16 9.40 16.07
N TYR A 24 2.20 9.16 15.27
CA TYR A 24 3.27 10.14 15.10
C TYR A 24 3.26 10.78 13.72
N ARG A 25 2.89 10.04 12.68
CA ARG A 25 2.73 10.61 11.33
C ARG A 25 1.35 11.23 11.13
N LYS A 26 0.30 10.63 11.71
CA LYS A 26 -1.08 11.15 11.64
C LYS A 26 -1.49 12.01 12.82
N GLY A 27 -0.69 12.03 13.89
CA GLY A 27 -0.97 12.87 15.07
C GLY A 27 -2.24 12.46 15.81
N LEU A 28 -2.60 11.17 15.79
CA LEU A 28 -3.79 10.62 16.41
C LEU A 28 -3.43 9.85 17.69
N HIS A 29 -4.41 9.54 18.53
CA HIS A 29 -4.20 8.77 19.75
C HIS A 29 -4.73 7.34 19.54
N PRO A 30 -3.88 6.36 19.19
CA PRO A 30 -4.33 4.99 18.96
C PRO A 30 -4.81 4.36 20.27
N THR A 31 -5.98 3.72 20.21
CA THR A 31 -6.60 3.06 21.36
C THR A 31 -6.71 1.55 21.19
N ARG A 32 -6.72 1.06 19.95
CA ARG A 32 -6.83 -0.37 19.64
C ARG A 32 -6.40 -0.71 18.22
N VAL A 33 -5.91 -1.94 18.02
CA VAL A 33 -5.73 -2.57 16.70
C VAL A 33 -6.70 -3.72 16.54
N PHE A 34 -7.36 -3.80 15.38
CA PHE A 34 -8.22 -4.90 14.98
C PHE A 34 -7.61 -5.61 13.78
N PRO A 35 -7.07 -6.83 13.95
CA PRO A 35 -6.75 -7.68 12.81
C PRO A 35 -8.05 -8.16 12.18
N VAL A 36 -8.33 -7.76 10.95
CA VAL A 36 -9.56 -8.09 10.25
C VAL A 36 -9.30 -8.71 8.89
N LEU A 37 -10.20 -9.61 8.48
CA LEU A 37 -10.26 -10.11 7.12
C LEU A 37 -11.35 -9.33 6.41
N PHE A 38 -10.93 -8.39 5.59
CA PHE A 38 -11.79 -7.43 4.91
C PHE A 38 -12.34 -8.05 3.61
N PRO A 39 -13.66 -8.06 3.38
CA PRO A 39 -14.26 -8.74 2.24
C PRO A 39 -14.02 -7.96 0.94
N VAL A 40 -13.66 -8.69 -0.12
CA VAL A 40 -13.36 -8.14 -1.43
C VAL A 40 -13.97 -9.03 -2.51
N HIS A 41 -14.56 -8.40 -3.52
CA HIS A 41 -14.93 -9.04 -4.77
C HIS A 41 -13.73 -9.01 -5.72
N GLU A 42 -13.19 -10.16 -6.05
CA GLU A 42 -12.23 -10.31 -7.15
C GLU A 42 -13.01 -10.53 -8.45
N VAL A 43 -12.92 -9.59 -9.38
CA VAL A 43 -13.66 -9.63 -10.64
C VAL A 43 -12.69 -9.86 -11.78
N GLU A 44 -12.78 -11.01 -12.44
CA GLU A 44 -12.09 -11.22 -13.72
C GLU A 44 -12.84 -10.46 -14.82
N VAL A 45 -12.11 -9.59 -15.51
CA VAL A 45 -12.60 -8.74 -16.59
C VAL A 45 -11.93 -9.16 -17.88
N ARG A 46 -12.73 -9.37 -18.93
CA ARG A 46 -12.28 -9.45 -20.32
C ARG A 46 -12.46 -8.11 -20.98
N ALA A 47 -11.42 -7.59 -21.60
CA ALA A 47 -11.49 -6.31 -22.27
C ALA A 47 -10.75 -6.32 -23.61
N THR A 48 -10.97 -5.25 -24.36
CA THR A 48 -10.20 -4.96 -25.56
C THR A 48 -9.17 -3.88 -25.20
N THR A 49 -7.89 -4.12 -25.47
CA THR A 49 -6.82 -3.17 -25.17
C THR A 49 -6.24 -2.60 -26.45
N ARG A 50 -6.14 -1.29 -26.53
CA ARG A 50 -5.42 -0.59 -27.60
C ARG A 50 -3.97 -0.37 -27.18
N VAL A 51 -3.03 -0.94 -27.93
CA VAL A 51 -1.59 -0.85 -27.64
C VAL A 51 -0.86 -0.10 -28.74
N GLY A 52 -0.31 1.08 -28.42
CA GLY A 52 0.54 1.83 -29.34
C GLY A 52 2.00 1.34 -29.30
N ARG A 53 2.64 1.23 -30.48
CA ARG A 53 4.07 0.90 -30.62
C ARG A 53 4.70 1.76 -31.71
N PRO A 54 6.04 1.99 -31.68
CA PRO A 54 6.74 2.55 -32.82
C PRO A 54 6.54 1.68 -34.06
N TYR A 55 6.39 2.33 -35.22
CA TYR A 55 6.32 1.61 -36.49
C TYR A 55 7.63 0.90 -36.82
N GLY A 56 7.52 -0.31 -37.36
CA GLY A 56 8.58 -0.87 -38.19
C GLY A 56 8.66 -0.10 -39.50
N LEU A 57 9.87 0.08 -40.04
CA LEU A 57 10.08 0.84 -41.27
C LEU A 57 9.24 0.28 -42.44
N ILE A 58 9.26 -1.03 -42.61
CA ILE A 58 8.55 -1.74 -43.70
C ILE A 58 7.03 -1.56 -43.54
N ASP A 59 6.49 -1.82 -42.35
CA ASP A 59 5.05 -1.68 -42.06
C ASP A 59 4.53 -0.27 -42.41
N LYS A 60 5.29 0.76 -42.03
CA LYS A 60 4.91 2.16 -42.30
C LYS A 60 4.84 2.44 -43.80
N PHE A 61 5.83 1.98 -44.57
CA PHE A 61 5.84 2.21 -46.01
C PHE A 61 4.79 1.39 -46.75
N LEU A 62 4.50 0.17 -46.31
CA LEU A 62 3.40 -0.63 -46.86
C LEU A 62 2.06 0.11 -46.70
N GLU A 63 1.74 0.56 -45.50
CA GLU A 63 0.47 1.25 -45.22
C GLU A 63 0.37 2.60 -45.93
N ARG A 64 1.47 3.38 -46.00
CA ARG A 64 1.48 4.62 -46.79
C ARG A 64 1.29 4.36 -48.27
N SER A 65 1.87 3.29 -48.81
CA SER A 65 1.70 2.94 -50.23
C SER A 65 0.26 2.56 -50.57
N ILE A 66 -0.47 1.95 -49.63
CA ILE A 66 -1.90 1.69 -49.77
C ILE A 66 -2.71 2.99 -49.60
N ALA A 67 -2.46 3.75 -48.53
CA ALA A 67 -3.24 4.96 -48.18
C ALA A 67 -3.04 6.13 -49.14
N GLU A 68 -1.79 6.44 -49.48
CA GLU A 68 -1.39 7.61 -50.25
C GLU A 68 -1.10 7.25 -51.71
N GLY A 69 -0.54 6.06 -51.94
CA GLY A 69 -0.20 5.57 -53.28
C GLY A 69 -1.35 4.87 -54.01
N GLY A 70 -2.44 4.55 -53.31
CA GLY A 70 -3.60 3.87 -53.89
C GLY A 70 -3.30 2.46 -54.40
N ILE A 71 -2.24 1.82 -53.88
CA ILE A 71 -1.83 0.48 -54.31
C ILE A 71 -2.67 -0.57 -53.59
N THR A 72 -3.38 -1.40 -54.35
CA THR A 72 -4.39 -2.30 -53.80
C THR A 72 -4.08 -3.79 -53.95
N THR A 73 -2.94 -4.16 -54.57
CA THR A 73 -2.53 -5.56 -54.72
C THR A 73 -1.14 -5.84 -54.13
N ILE A 74 -0.88 -7.11 -53.80
CA ILE A 74 0.41 -7.55 -53.24
C ILE A 74 1.53 -7.38 -54.27
N THR A 75 1.26 -7.73 -55.54
CA THR A 75 2.23 -7.63 -56.63
C THR A 75 2.64 -6.19 -56.86
N ASP A 76 1.67 -5.28 -56.95
CA ASP A 76 1.96 -3.87 -57.18
C ASP A 76 2.71 -3.23 -55.99
N LEU A 77 2.43 -3.68 -54.76
CA LEU A 77 3.19 -3.24 -53.58
C LEU A 77 4.64 -3.72 -53.60
N ALA A 78 4.86 -4.97 -53.99
CA ALA A 78 6.19 -5.55 -54.10
C ALA A 78 7.03 -4.81 -55.15
N ASP A 79 6.44 -4.57 -56.32
CA ASP A 79 7.07 -3.85 -57.43
C ASP A 79 7.35 -2.39 -57.05
N PHE A 80 6.40 -1.69 -56.45
CA PHE A 80 6.54 -0.29 -56.06
C PHE A 80 7.62 -0.06 -54.99
N LEU A 81 7.70 -0.95 -53.99
CA LEU A 81 8.67 -0.85 -52.90
C LEU A 81 10.02 -1.52 -53.22
N GLY A 82 10.13 -2.21 -54.36
CA GLY A 82 11.32 -2.97 -54.73
C GLY A 82 11.61 -4.12 -53.76
N LEU A 83 10.57 -4.77 -53.24
CA LEU A 83 10.64 -5.84 -52.25
C LEU A 83 10.23 -7.19 -52.84
N ASP A 84 10.70 -8.27 -52.23
CA ASP A 84 10.23 -9.62 -52.56
C ASP A 84 8.75 -9.81 -52.17
N ALA A 85 7.94 -10.37 -53.07
CA ALA A 85 6.51 -10.54 -52.87
C ALA A 85 6.15 -11.44 -51.66
N VAL A 86 7.01 -12.42 -51.32
CA VAL A 86 6.81 -13.28 -50.14
C VAL A 86 7.01 -12.47 -48.86
N LEU A 87 7.97 -11.54 -48.86
CA LEU A 87 8.19 -10.64 -47.72
C LEU A 87 7.02 -9.68 -47.53
N VAL A 88 6.49 -9.12 -48.64
CA VAL A 88 5.29 -8.27 -48.62
C VAL A 88 4.08 -9.05 -48.09
N ASP A 89 3.81 -10.25 -48.61
CA ASP A 89 2.71 -11.09 -48.12
C ASP A 89 2.83 -11.37 -46.61
N ARG A 90 4.03 -11.72 -46.13
CA ARG A 90 4.27 -11.95 -44.69
C ARG A 90 3.99 -10.70 -43.85
N ALA A 91 4.43 -9.53 -44.29
CA ALA A 91 4.18 -8.27 -43.59
C ALA A 91 2.67 -7.94 -43.58
N LEU A 92 1.98 -8.07 -44.72
CA LEU A 92 0.54 -7.84 -44.82
C LEU A 92 -0.27 -8.82 -43.95
N ARG A 93 0.17 -10.08 -43.78
CA ARG A 93 -0.45 -11.00 -42.81
C ARG A 93 -0.33 -10.50 -41.37
N VAL A 94 0.80 -9.89 -41.00
CA VAL A 94 0.95 -9.25 -39.70
C VAL A 94 0.01 -8.07 -39.56
N LEU A 95 -0.07 -7.19 -40.58
CA LEU A 95 -0.97 -6.03 -40.59
C LEU A 95 -2.45 -6.44 -40.50
N ARG A 96 -2.87 -7.49 -41.22
CA ARG A 96 -4.21 -8.09 -41.08
C ARG A 96 -4.45 -8.59 -39.65
N ARG A 97 -3.49 -9.30 -39.06
CA ARG A 97 -3.61 -9.86 -37.69
C ARG A 97 -3.77 -8.78 -36.62
N ILE A 98 -3.10 -7.63 -36.77
CA ILE A 98 -3.23 -6.50 -35.83
C ILE A 98 -4.42 -5.58 -36.16
N GLY A 99 -5.18 -5.89 -37.23
CA GLY A 99 -6.41 -5.18 -37.60
C GLY A 99 -6.21 -3.93 -38.47
N HIS A 100 -5.05 -3.77 -39.09
CA HIS A 100 -4.75 -2.64 -39.99
C HIS A 100 -5.29 -2.83 -41.41
N LEU A 101 -5.54 -4.08 -41.81
CA LEU A 101 -6.15 -4.43 -43.10
C LEU A 101 -7.44 -5.20 -42.88
N ARG A 102 -8.39 -5.06 -43.81
CA ARG A 102 -9.63 -5.85 -43.79
C ARG A 102 -9.34 -7.35 -43.91
N PRO A 103 -10.10 -8.21 -43.19
CA PRO A 103 -9.92 -9.65 -43.29
C PRO A 103 -10.49 -10.19 -44.61
N HIS A 104 -9.69 -11.02 -45.29
CA HIS A 104 -10.10 -11.85 -46.43
C HIS A 104 -10.54 -11.13 -47.72
N ASP A 105 -10.14 -9.88 -47.91
CA ASP A 105 -10.29 -9.20 -49.21
C ASP A 105 -9.09 -9.50 -50.13
N ASP A 106 -9.39 -9.76 -51.41
CA ASP A 106 -8.41 -9.83 -52.50
C ASP A 106 -7.77 -8.46 -52.76
N GLU A 107 -8.46 -7.40 -52.35
CA GLU A 107 -8.02 -6.01 -52.41
C GLU A 107 -7.45 -5.55 -51.06
N LEU A 108 -6.32 -4.85 -51.09
CA LEU A 108 -5.67 -4.32 -49.89
C LEU A 108 -6.34 -3.02 -49.46
N VAL A 109 -7.26 -3.14 -48.50
CA VAL A 109 -8.00 -2.00 -47.94
C VAL A 109 -7.63 -1.80 -46.47
N LEU A 110 -7.16 -0.59 -46.15
CA LEU A 110 -6.85 -0.19 -44.78
C LEU A 110 -8.12 -0.02 -43.94
N THR A 111 -8.01 -0.32 -42.65
CA THR A 111 -9.08 -0.07 -41.68
C THR A 111 -8.97 1.35 -41.11
N PRO A 112 -10.02 1.86 -40.42
CA PRO A 112 -9.93 3.13 -39.71
C PRO A 112 -8.75 3.19 -38.72
N LEU A 113 -8.43 2.06 -38.06
CA LEU A 113 -7.31 1.93 -37.13
C LEU A 113 -5.96 2.18 -37.82
N ALA A 114 -5.78 1.69 -39.04
CA ALA A 114 -4.55 1.91 -39.80
C ALA A 114 -4.41 3.37 -40.23
N HIS A 115 -5.50 4.02 -40.65
CA HIS A 115 -5.47 5.45 -40.99
C HIS A 115 -5.11 6.31 -39.77
N GLU A 116 -5.69 6.02 -38.61
CA GLU A 116 -5.35 6.69 -37.36
C GLU A 116 -3.88 6.45 -36.99
N SER A 117 -3.42 5.20 -37.09
CA SER A 117 -2.02 4.83 -36.81
C SER A 117 -1.02 5.58 -37.70
N LEU A 118 -1.31 5.68 -39.00
CA LEU A 118 -0.50 6.43 -39.96
C LEU A 118 -0.45 7.92 -39.62
N SER A 119 -1.61 8.52 -39.31
CA SER A 119 -1.74 9.93 -38.94
C SER A 119 -0.92 10.26 -37.69
N ASP A 120 -1.01 9.40 -36.67
CA ASP A 120 -0.35 9.61 -35.38
C ASP A 120 1.12 9.14 -35.37
N GLY A 121 1.59 8.52 -36.47
CA GLY A 121 2.91 7.93 -36.56
C GLY A 121 3.17 6.78 -35.57
N THR A 122 2.10 6.22 -34.99
CA THR A 122 2.13 5.19 -33.94
C THR A 122 1.33 3.98 -34.41
N ARG A 123 1.93 2.79 -34.41
CA ARG A 123 1.25 1.56 -34.83
C ARG A 123 0.35 1.06 -33.70
N TYR A 124 -0.96 1.21 -33.83
CA TYR A 124 -1.93 0.76 -32.83
C TYR A 124 -2.39 -0.67 -33.07
N GLU A 125 -2.20 -1.56 -32.10
CA GLU A 125 -2.71 -2.94 -32.14
C GLU A 125 -3.93 -3.05 -31.22
N ILE A 126 -5.02 -3.66 -31.71
CA ILE A 126 -6.17 -4.03 -30.87
C ILE A 126 -5.96 -5.46 -30.36
N ARG A 127 -5.77 -5.60 -29.05
CA ARG A 127 -5.73 -6.89 -28.36
C ARG A 127 -7.09 -7.20 -27.79
N ARG A 128 -7.74 -8.23 -28.32
CA ARG A 128 -9.06 -8.68 -27.85
C ARG A 128 -8.90 -9.71 -26.74
N GLU A 129 -9.87 -9.73 -25.84
CA GLU A 129 -10.01 -10.72 -24.76
C GLU A 129 -8.85 -10.75 -23.77
N GLU A 130 -8.18 -9.61 -23.55
CA GLU A 130 -7.23 -9.51 -22.46
C GLU A 130 -7.96 -9.67 -21.13
N ARG A 131 -7.50 -10.61 -20.32
CA ARG A 131 -8.06 -10.91 -19.00
C ARG A 131 -7.26 -10.19 -17.94
N ARG A 132 -7.95 -9.54 -17.00
CA ARG A 132 -7.31 -8.99 -15.81
C ARG A 132 -8.24 -9.06 -14.61
N LYS A 133 -7.65 -9.10 -13.43
CA LYS A 133 -8.39 -9.00 -12.17
C LYS A 133 -8.58 -7.55 -11.78
N ILE A 134 -9.77 -7.22 -11.30
CA ILE A 134 -10.11 -5.95 -10.66
C ILE A 134 -10.77 -6.27 -9.32
N TYR A 135 -10.24 -5.68 -8.25
CA TYR A 135 -10.72 -5.84 -6.89
C TYR A 135 -11.69 -4.72 -6.53
N PHE A 136 -12.81 -5.09 -5.93
CA PHE A 136 -13.81 -4.17 -5.39
C PHE A 136 -14.08 -4.52 -3.93
N GLU A 137 -14.23 -3.52 -3.05
CA GLU A 137 -14.59 -3.80 -1.66
C GLU A 137 -16.00 -4.41 -1.53
N GLY A 138 -16.20 -5.24 -0.52
CA GLY A 138 -17.38 -6.09 -0.38
C GLY A 138 -18.67 -5.39 0.06
N PHE A 139 -18.67 -4.12 0.44
CA PHE A 139 -19.82 -3.42 1.01
C PHE A 139 -20.57 -2.53 0.01
N GLN A 140 -19.86 -1.78 -0.83
CA GLN A 140 -20.44 -0.86 -1.81
C GLN A 140 -19.96 -1.13 -3.24
N SER A 141 -19.13 -2.15 -3.45
CA SER A 141 -18.44 -2.45 -4.70
C SER A 141 -17.65 -1.25 -5.23
N GLN A 142 -16.99 -0.48 -4.35
CA GLN A 142 -16.01 0.53 -4.76
C GLN A 142 -14.70 -0.15 -5.17
N PRO A 143 -14.04 0.30 -6.24
CA PRO A 143 -12.81 -0.31 -6.71
C PRO A 143 -11.64 -0.04 -5.76
N LEU A 144 -10.80 -1.06 -5.54
CA LEU A 144 -9.58 -0.91 -4.76
C LEU A 144 -8.47 -0.22 -5.58
N HIS A 145 -7.68 0.60 -4.91
CA HIS A 145 -6.55 1.30 -5.52
C HIS A 145 -5.44 0.36 -6.03
N ARG A 146 -4.65 0.85 -6.98
CA ARG A 146 -3.59 0.09 -7.67
C ARG A 146 -2.55 -0.55 -6.74
N ARG A 147 -2.35 0.00 -5.54
CA ARG A 147 -1.47 -0.57 -4.50
C ARG A 147 -1.76 -2.05 -4.18
N HIS A 148 -3.00 -2.49 -4.38
CA HIS A 148 -3.43 -3.86 -4.08
C HIS A 148 -3.18 -4.86 -5.23
N TYR A 149 -2.57 -4.42 -6.33
CA TYR A 149 -2.29 -5.25 -7.50
C TYR A 149 -0.80 -5.54 -7.69
N GLU A 150 0.05 -4.95 -6.84
CA GLU A 150 1.47 -5.24 -6.80
C GLU A 150 1.68 -6.53 -5.96
N ASP A 151 2.72 -7.31 -6.26
CA ASP A 151 3.03 -8.68 -5.73
C ASP A 151 3.09 -8.81 -4.18
N SER A 152 2.73 -7.78 -3.43
CA SER A 152 2.73 -7.72 -1.98
C SER A 152 1.39 -8.11 -1.35
N SER A 153 0.24 -7.69 -1.89
CA SER A 153 -1.08 -7.88 -1.24
C SER A 153 -1.61 -9.31 -1.42
N ALA A 154 -1.58 -10.09 -0.32
CA ALA A 154 -2.04 -11.47 -0.30
C ALA A 154 -3.55 -11.54 0.00
N PHE A 155 -4.36 -11.57 -1.05
CA PHE A 155 -5.78 -11.93 -0.92
C PHE A 155 -5.91 -13.42 -0.56
N LEU A 156 -6.84 -13.71 0.34
CA LEU A 156 -7.11 -15.05 0.83
C LEU A 156 -8.44 -15.54 0.26
N THR A 157 -8.46 -16.79 -0.18
CA THR A 157 -9.70 -17.51 -0.46
C THR A 157 -10.52 -17.67 0.83
N PRO A 158 -11.84 -17.98 0.75
CA PRO A 158 -12.66 -18.18 1.94
C PRO A 158 -12.11 -19.25 2.91
N VAL A 159 -11.52 -20.32 2.37
CA VAL A 159 -10.93 -21.41 3.19
C VAL A 159 -9.67 -20.92 3.91
N GLU A 160 -8.77 -20.21 3.23
CA GLU A 160 -7.57 -19.64 3.84
C GLU A 160 -7.92 -18.59 4.89
N ALA A 161 -8.93 -17.76 4.61
CA ALA A 161 -9.47 -16.77 5.53
C ALA A 161 -10.04 -17.43 6.80
N GLU A 162 -10.73 -18.57 6.70
CA GLU A 162 -11.23 -19.31 7.86
C GLU A 162 -10.09 -19.88 8.71
N THR A 163 -9.08 -20.47 8.07
CA THR A 163 -7.87 -20.97 8.75
C THR A 163 -7.16 -19.84 9.49
N ARG A 164 -6.94 -18.71 8.81
CA ARG A 164 -6.24 -17.55 9.41
C ARG A 164 -7.05 -16.90 10.54
N ALA A 165 -8.38 -16.87 10.44
CA ALA A 165 -9.24 -16.41 11.53
C ALA A 165 -9.06 -17.26 12.80
N LYS A 166 -8.95 -18.59 12.65
CA LYS A 166 -8.76 -19.53 13.77
C LYS A 166 -7.35 -19.48 14.36
N GLU A 167 -6.33 -19.50 13.51
CA GLU A 167 -4.93 -19.65 13.93
C GLU A 167 -4.28 -18.33 14.35
N GLU A 168 -4.59 -17.25 13.64
CA GLU A 168 -3.96 -15.93 13.82
C GLU A 168 -4.90 -14.89 14.42
N ARG A 169 -6.12 -15.31 14.79
CA ARG A 169 -7.14 -14.51 15.50
C ARG A 169 -7.54 -13.24 14.76
N PHE A 170 -7.65 -13.32 13.44
CA PHE A 170 -8.29 -12.27 12.64
C PHE A 170 -9.82 -12.39 12.74
N SER A 171 -10.51 -11.26 12.90
CA SER A 171 -11.97 -11.22 12.84
C SER A 171 -12.42 -11.04 11.38
N GLN A 172 -13.28 -11.91 10.88
CA GLN A 172 -13.85 -11.77 9.54
C GLN A 172 -14.92 -10.67 9.53
N LEU A 173 -14.76 -9.69 8.65
CA LEU A 173 -15.84 -8.76 8.35
C LEU A 173 -16.75 -9.41 7.31
N LEU A 174 -18.03 -9.50 7.64
CA LEU A 174 -19.03 -10.13 6.78
C LEU A 174 -19.82 -9.06 6.04
N SER A 175 -19.90 -9.19 4.73
CA SER A 175 -20.86 -8.47 3.90
C SER A 175 -21.94 -9.42 3.44
N THR A 176 -23.19 -8.99 3.56
CA THR A 176 -24.36 -9.68 2.98
C THR A 176 -24.71 -9.14 1.60
N ARG A 177 -23.95 -8.17 1.10
CA ARG A 177 -24.25 -7.47 -0.16
C ARG A 177 -23.55 -8.19 -1.31
N PRO A 178 -24.27 -8.50 -2.40
CA PRO A 178 -23.66 -9.05 -3.59
C PRO A 178 -22.86 -7.97 -4.34
N PHE A 179 -22.00 -8.41 -5.25
CA PHE A 179 -21.32 -7.50 -6.18
C PHE A 179 -22.35 -6.71 -7.00
N ARG A 180 -22.15 -5.39 -7.07
CA ARG A 180 -23.02 -4.50 -7.83
C ARG A 180 -22.76 -4.63 -9.33
N LYS A 181 -23.80 -5.01 -10.08
CA LYS A 181 -23.77 -5.18 -11.54
C LYS A 181 -23.33 -3.94 -12.33
N ASP A 182 -23.51 -2.74 -11.76
CA ASP A 182 -23.15 -1.47 -12.39
C ASP A 182 -21.73 -0.98 -12.02
N ALA A 183 -21.03 -1.64 -11.09
CA ALA A 183 -19.75 -1.17 -10.57
C ALA A 183 -18.65 -1.12 -11.63
N LEU A 184 -18.55 -2.14 -12.50
CA LEU A 184 -17.55 -2.13 -13.58
C LEU A 184 -17.83 -1.04 -14.61
N ALA A 185 -19.10 -0.83 -14.98
CA ALA A 185 -19.50 0.23 -15.89
C ALA A 185 -19.29 1.63 -15.29
N ALA A 186 -19.47 1.78 -13.98
CA ALA A 186 -19.15 3.01 -13.27
C ALA A 186 -17.64 3.27 -13.26
N LEU A 187 -16.82 2.24 -13.00
CA LEU A 187 -15.37 2.33 -13.06
C LEU A 187 -14.86 2.66 -14.48
N GLU A 188 -15.46 2.08 -15.53
CA GLU A 188 -15.09 2.37 -16.92
C GLU A 188 -15.22 3.87 -17.24
N LYS A 189 -16.25 4.53 -16.69
CA LYS A 189 -16.52 5.97 -16.88
C LYS A 189 -15.73 6.86 -15.92
N HIS A 190 -15.01 6.28 -14.96
CA HIS A 190 -14.28 7.05 -13.97
C HIS A 190 -13.06 7.74 -14.61
N PRO A 191 -12.90 9.07 -14.46
CA PRO A 191 -11.78 9.81 -15.08
C PRO A 191 -10.41 9.27 -14.68
N GLU A 192 -10.29 8.83 -13.44
CA GLU A 192 -9.04 8.28 -12.89
C GLU A 192 -9.02 6.74 -12.84
N ARG A 193 -9.74 6.06 -13.74
CA ARG A 193 -9.83 4.58 -13.78
C ARG A 193 -8.48 3.86 -13.77
N GLY A 194 -7.42 4.51 -14.28
CA GLY A 194 -6.05 4.00 -14.23
C GLY A 194 -5.50 3.78 -12.81
N LYS A 195 -6.01 4.51 -11.79
CA LYS A 195 -5.66 4.34 -10.38
C LYS A 195 -6.24 3.07 -9.76
N PHE A 196 -7.13 2.37 -10.47
CA PHE A 196 -7.88 1.19 -10.00
C PHE A 196 -7.61 -0.04 -10.86
N ASN A 197 -6.43 -0.10 -11.46
CA ASN A 197 -6.05 -1.16 -12.41
C ASN A 197 -7.03 -1.28 -13.60
N LEU A 198 -7.55 -0.16 -14.11
CA LEU A 198 -8.24 -0.12 -15.41
C LEU A 198 -7.67 1.04 -16.28
N PRO A 199 -6.55 0.83 -16.99
CA PRO A 199 -5.93 1.87 -17.82
C PRO A 199 -6.87 2.43 -18.89
N LEU A 200 -6.59 3.67 -19.34
CA LEU A 200 -7.38 4.31 -20.40
C LEU A 200 -7.36 3.56 -21.73
N THR A 201 -6.32 2.77 -21.99
CA THR A 201 -6.19 1.91 -23.17
C THR A 201 -7.12 0.69 -23.16
N VAL A 202 -7.75 0.40 -22.02
CA VAL A 202 -8.69 -0.70 -21.87
C VAL A 202 -10.09 -0.21 -22.20
N GLU A 203 -10.74 -0.86 -23.15
CA GLU A 203 -12.04 -0.50 -23.70
C GLU A 203 -13.02 -1.67 -23.58
N ASN A 204 -14.31 -1.35 -23.38
CA ASN A 204 -15.41 -2.31 -23.32
C ASN A 204 -15.15 -3.49 -22.33
N PRO A 205 -14.77 -3.21 -21.07
CA PRO A 205 -14.55 -4.24 -20.08
C PRO A 205 -15.85 -4.99 -19.79
N ARG A 206 -15.79 -6.32 -19.81
CA ARG A 206 -16.89 -7.21 -19.49
C ARG A 206 -16.50 -8.11 -18.33
N GLU A 207 -17.33 -8.12 -17.31
CA GLU A 207 -17.25 -9.02 -16.17
C GLU A 207 -17.48 -10.47 -16.62
N ILE A 208 -16.67 -11.41 -16.12
CA ILE A 208 -16.94 -12.85 -16.25
C ILE A 208 -17.76 -13.31 -15.06
N GLN A 209 -17.12 -13.33 -13.88
CA GLN A 209 -17.72 -13.79 -12.64
C GLN A 209 -16.94 -13.18 -11.45
N PRO A 210 -17.63 -12.55 -10.49
CA PRO A 210 -17.04 -12.13 -9.24
C PRO A 210 -16.80 -13.33 -8.33
N GLU A 211 -15.60 -13.43 -7.79
CA GLU A 211 -15.25 -14.30 -6.69
C GLU A 211 -15.16 -13.51 -5.39
N TYR A 212 -15.37 -14.18 -4.26
CA TYR A 212 -15.30 -13.55 -2.94
C TYR A 212 -14.02 -13.96 -2.25
N VAL A 213 -13.17 -12.98 -1.95
CA VAL A 213 -11.86 -13.13 -1.31
C VAL A 213 -11.74 -12.18 -0.12
N PHE A 214 -10.69 -12.34 0.68
CA PHE A 214 -10.45 -11.54 1.87
C PHE A 214 -9.07 -10.87 1.83
N LEU A 215 -9.03 -9.59 2.17
CA LEU A 215 -7.80 -8.82 2.35
C LEU A 215 -7.47 -8.72 3.85
N PRO A 216 -6.33 -9.27 4.32
CA PRO A 216 -5.88 -9.09 5.70
C PRO A 216 -5.49 -7.63 5.98
N LEU A 217 -6.18 -7.00 6.94
CA LEU A 217 -5.92 -5.62 7.34
C LEU A 217 -5.69 -5.53 8.85
N TYR A 218 -4.87 -4.58 9.27
CA TYR A 218 -4.86 -4.05 10.63
C TYR A 218 -5.62 -2.73 10.65
N LEU A 219 -6.80 -2.70 11.26
CA LEU A 219 -7.54 -1.46 11.50
C LEU A 219 -7.12 -0.86 12.83
N VAL A 220 -6.50 0.31 12.81
CA VAL A 220 -6.16 1.07 14.02
C VAL A 220 -7.31 2.02 14.34
N ARG A 221 -7.93 1.83 15.50
CA ARG A 221 -8.88 2.79 16.06
C ARG A 221 -8.10 3.85 16.81
N ALA A 222 -8.24 5.10 16.39
CA ALA A 222 -7.54 6.22 16.98
C ALA A 222 -8.46 7.43 17.17
N ILE A 223 -8.08 8.32 18.07
CA ILE A 223 -8.85 9.53 18.37
C ILE A 223 -8.05 10.75 17.92
N ALA A 224 -8.68 11.60 17.13
CA ALA A 224 -8.12 12.87 16.70
C ALA A 224 -8.18 13.92 17.83
N ARG A 225 -7.35 14.96 17.70
CA ARG A 225 -7.49 16.17 18.53
C ARG A 225 -8.93 16.69 18.40
N GLY A 226 -9.60 16.89 19.54
CA GLY A 226 -11.04 17.22 19.58
C GLY A 226 -11.97 16.03 19.83
N GLY A 227 -11.43 14.81 20.01
CA GLY A 227 -12.22 13.64 20.45
C GLY A 227 -12.88 12.84 19.33
N HIS A 228 -12.66 13.21 18.06
CA HIS A 228 -13.26 12.51 16.93
C HIS A 228 -12.61 11.14 16.70
N LEU A 229 -13.44 10.10 16.65
CA LEU A 229 -13.02 8.74 16.35
C LEU A 229 -12.64 8.59 14.87
N ARG A 230 -11.55 7.89 14.60
CA ARG A 230 -11.11 7.51 13.25
C ARG A 230 -10.66 6.05 13.21
N TYR A 231 -10.83 5.42 12.06
CA TYR A 231 -10.25 4.12 11.74
C TYR A 231 -9.23 4.28 10.63
N LEU A 232 -8.03 3.76 10.83
CA LEU A 232 -6.96 3.73 9.83
C LEU A 232 -6.72 2.29 9.40
N ALA A 233 -6.86 2.01 8.11
CA ALA A 233 -6.65 0.70 7.54
C ALA A 233 -5.20 0.54 7.08
N TYR A 234 -4.52 -0.49 7.56
CA TYR A 234 -3.18 -0.86 7.12
C TYR A 234 -3.22 -2.25 6.50
N ASP A 235 -2.83 -2.33 5.24
CA ASP A 235 -2.61 -3.61 4.58
C ASP A 235 -1.39 -4.30 5.21
N GLU A 236 -1.53 -5.58 5.52
CA GLU A 236 -0.45 -6.40 6.06
C GLU A 236 0.75 -6.50 5.11
N ALA A 237 0.52 -6.37 3.80
CA ALA A 237 1.57 -6.36 2.80
C ALA A 237 2.35 -5.05 2.73
N ASN A 238 1.65 -3.94 2.93
CA ASN A 238 2.16 -2.57 2.76
C ASN A 238 2.29 -1.88 4.12
N VAL A 239 3.09 -2.50 5.00
CA VAL A 239 3.22 -2.10 6.40
C VAL A 239 3.88 -0.74 6.55
N GLY A 240 3.16 0.18 7.19
CA GLY A 240 3.65 1.53 7.54
C GLY A 240 3.03 2.66 6.71
N GLU A 241 2.18 2.32 5.75
CA GLU A 241 1.37 3.26 4.98
C GLU A 241 -0.11 2.87 5.06
N PHE A 242 -0.90 3.71 5.70
CA PHE A 242 -2.35 3.51 5.76
C PHE A 242 -2.99 3.66 4.37
N ASP A 243 -4.06 2.92 4.11
CA ASP A 243 -4.90 3.05 2.92
C ASP A 243 -6.00 4.08 3.20
N GLU A 244 -5.90 5.26 2.59
CA GLU A 244 -6.87 6.34 2.82
C GLU A 244 -8.29 5.95 2.39
N GLY A 245 -8.44 5.31 1.23
CA GLY A 245 -9.75 4.89 0.72
C GLY A 245 -10.42 3.85 1.61
N LEU A 246 -9.68 2.82 2.03
CA LEU A 246 -10.21 1.82 2.97
C LEU A 246 -10.43 2.40 4.37
N SER A 247 -9.62 3.36 4.81
CA SER A 247 -9.79 4.04 6.11
C SER A 247 -11.07 4.87 6.15
N GLU A 248 -11.31 5.64 5.09
CA GLU A 248 -12.54 6.41 4.92
C GLU A 248 -13.75 5.48 4.88
N LEU A 249 -13.69 4.42 4.08
CA LEU A 249 -14.74 3.41 4.00
C LEU A 249 -15.02 2.76 5.37
N CYS A 250 -14.00 2.31 6.09
CA CYS A 250 -14.16 1.74 7.43
C CYS A 250 -14.77 2.72 8.43
N THR A 251 -14.53 4.02 8.25
CA THR A 251 -15.11 5.07 9.10
C THR A 251 -16.58 5.35 8.74
N GLN A 252 -16.93 5.26 7.46
CA GLN A 252 -18.27 5.61 6.96
C GLN A 252 -19.27 4.45 6.99
N GLN A 253 -18.85 3.19 6.89
CA GLN A 253 -19.77 2.04 6.84
C GLN A 253 -20.27 1.64 8.25
N PRO A 254 -21.58 1.73 8.52
CA PRO A 254 -22.13 1.36 9.81
C PRO A 254 -21.95 -0.13 10.14
N GLU A 255 -21.95 -1.02 9.15
CA GLU A 255 -21.75 -2.46 9.39
C GLU A 255 -20.35 -2.75 9.96
N ILE A 256 -19.32 -2.10 9.41
CA ILE A 256 -17.94 -2.23 9.89
C ILE A 256 -17.84 -1.66 11.29
N ALA A 257 -18.33 -0.43 11.50
CA ALA A 257 -18.30 0.21 12.81
C ALA A 257 -18.97 -0.65 13.89
N ARG A 258 -20.14 -1.24 13.59
CA ARG A 258 -20.85 -2.15 14.51
C ARG A 258 -20.06 -3.43 14.81
N ALA A 259 -19.46 -4.05 13.79
CA ALA A 259 -18.63 -5.23 13.99
C ALA A 259 -17.45 -4.93 14.94
N LEU A 260 -16.79 -3.79 14.75
CA LEU A 260 -15.67 -3.36 15.59
C LEU A 260 -16.12 -2.94 17.00
N GLN A 261 -17.31 -2.36 17.14
CA GLN A 261 -17.90 -2.03 18.44
C GLN A 261 -18.25 -3.28 19.24
N ASN A 262 -18.82 -4.31 18.62
CA ASN A 262 -19.15 -5.59 19.29
C ASN A 262 -17.90 -6.31 19.80
N GLU A 263 -16.77 -6.15 19.11
CA GLU A 263 -15.48 -6.67 19.54
C GLU A 263 -14.84 -5.80 20.64
N THR A 264 -15.39 -4.62 20.96
CA THR A 264 -14.79 -3.67 21.92
C THR A 264 -15.00 -4.10 23.37
N PRO A 265 -13.91 -4.47 24.08
CA PRO A 265 -14.01 -4.86 25.47
C PRO A 265 -14.35 -3.67 26.35
N SER A 266 -15.02 -3.94 27.47
CA SER A 266 -15.29 -2.97 28.52
C SER A 266 -14.02 -2.38 29.10
N VAL A 267 -14.11 -1.18 29.71
CA VAL A 267 -12.97 -0.53 30.39
C VAL A 267 -12.40 -1.43 31.49
N ALA A 268 -13.24 -2.20 32.19
CA ALA A 268 -12.80 -3.14 33.22
C ALA A 268 -11.92 -4.27 32.64
N GLU A 269 -12.30 -4.85 31.50
CA GLU A 269 -11.52 -5.89 30.81
C GLU A 269 -10.20 -5.34 30.24
N GLN A 270 -10.23 -4.11 29.71
CA GLN A 270 -9.02 -3.41 29.27
C GLN A 270 -8.07 -3.23 30.45
N LYS A 271 -8.53 -2.64 31.56
CA LYS A 271 -7.73 -2.42 32.78
C LYS A 271 -7.15 -3.74 33.30
N TYR A 272 -7.95 -4.80 33.35
CA TYR A 272 -7.49 -6.13 33.74
C TYR A 272 -6.36 -6.64 32.83
N SER A 273 -6.48 -6.46 31.51
CA SER A 273 -5.47 -6.88 30.54
C SER A 273 -4.15 -6.12 30.72
N VAL A 274 -4.22 -4.81 30.96
CA VAL A 274 -3.04 -3.97 31.23
C VAL A 274 -2.38 -4.40 32.54
N GLN A 275 -3.16 -4.59 33.61
CA GLN A 275 -2.62 -5.00 34.90
C GLN A 275 -1.94 -6.37 34.81
N LYS A 276 -2.58 -7.35 34.17
CA LYS A 276 -2.00 -8.68 33.95
C LYS A 276 -0.70 -8.62 33.16
N TRP A 277 -0.61 -7.73 32.17
CA TRP A 277 0.63 -7.51 31.43
C TRP A 277 1.70 -6.88 32.32
N LEU A 278 1.35 -5.91 33.18
CA LEU A 278 2.27 -5.30 34.14
C LEU A 278 2.79 -6.31 35.16
N ASP A 279 1.92 -7.11 35.76
CA ASP A 279 2.33 -8.11 36.76
C ASP A 279 3.37 -9.09 36.19
N LYS A 280 3.28 -9.40 34.90
CA LYS A 280 4.23 -10.26 34.18
C LYS A 280 5.52 -9.56 33.79
N ASN A 281 5.47 -8.28 33.41
CA ASN A 281 6.60 -7.59 32.75
C ASN A 281 7.23 -6.48 33.61
N ALA A 282 6.61 -6.06 34.70
CA ALA A 282 6.98 -4.90 35.51
C ALA A 282 6.52 -5.08 36.97
N PRO A 283 7.14 -6.02 37.72
CA PRO A 283 6.70 -6.36 39.08
C PRO A 283 6.81 -5.21 40.11
N SER A 284 7.41 -4.08 39.76
CA SER A 284 7.69 -2.92 40.61
C SER A 284 6.46 -2.01 40.91
N GLY A 285 5.24 -2.56 40.99
CA GLY A 285 4.05 -1.81 41.47
C GLY A 285 3.62 -0.63 40.58
N ARG A 286 3.97 -0.65 39.29
CA ARG A 286 3.59 0.39 38.34
C ARG A 286 2.08 0.38 38.13
N SER A 287 1.47 1.57 38.04
CA SER A 287 0.04 1.72 37.78
C SER A 287 -0.20 2.22 36.36
N PRO A 288 -1.11 1.59 35.60
CA PRO A 288 -1.50 2.11 34.30
C PRO A 288 -2.40 3.33 34.47
N PHE A 289 -2.28 4.27 33.53
CA PHE A 289 -3.10 5.47 33.47
C PHE A 289 -3.85 5.50 32.13
N GLN A 290 -5.11 5.92 32.16
CA GLN A 290 -5.91 6.15 30.97
C GLN A 290 -6.10 7.66 30.78
N HIS A 291 -5.70 8.16 29.60
CA HIS A 291 -5.91 9.56 29.21
C HIS A 291 -7.40 9.85 28.99
N PRO A 292 -7.84 11.13 28.96
CA PRO A 292 -9.23 11.50 28.70
C PRO A 292 -9.77 11.03 27.34
N ASP A 293 -8.87 10.83 26.37
CA ASP A 293 -9.18 10.24 25.07
C ASP A 293 -9.32 8.70 25.13
N GLY A 294 -9.18 8.08 26.30
CA GLY A 294 -9.29 6.63 26.47
C GLY A 294 -8.05 5.84 26.07
N SER A 295 -6.98 6.49 25.61
CA SER A 295 -5.69 5.84 25.37
C SER A 295 -4.99 5.46 26.68
N TRP A 296 -4.27 4.35 26.68
CA TRP A 296 -3.59 3.84 27.88
C TRP A 296 -2.10 4.10 27.84
N GLN A 297 -1.53 4.44 28.98
CA GLN A 297 -0.09 4.66 29.15
C GLN A 297 0.40 4.03 30.45
N VAL A 298 1.63 3.54 30.42
CA VAL A 298 2.37 3.12 31.61
C VAL A 298 3.64 3.93 31.71
N ASN A 299 3.84 4.59 32.85
CA ASN A 299 5.06 5.31 33.16
C ASN A 299 6.04 4.38 33.90
N PHE A 300 7.15 4.10 33.25
CA PHE A 300 8.30 3.39 33.79
C PHE A 300 9.29 4.40 34.37
N ALA A 301 10.04 3.98 35.39
CA ALA A 301 11.11 4.80 35.94
C ALA A 301 12.40 4.61 35.11
N PRO A 302 13.37 5.53 35.22
CA PRO A 302 14.63 5.45 34.48
C PRO A 302 15.36 4.12 34.66
N GLU A 303 15.29 3.54 35.86
CA GLU A 303 15.98 2.32 36.25
C GLU A 303 15.38 1.07 35.60
N ASP A 304 14.17 1.17 35.03
CA ASP A 304 13.55 0.06 34.30
C ASP A 304 14.20 -0.16 32.91
N PHE A 305 14.96 0.83 32.41
CA PHE A 305 15.59 0.80 31.08
C PHE A 305 17.10 0.58 31.14
N GLU A 306 17.64 -0.02 30.07
CA GLU A 306 19.07 -0.17 29.85
C GLU A 306 19.82 1.16 30.01
N PRO A 307 21.04 1.16 30.57
CA PRO A 307 21.84 -0.03 30.92
C PRO A 307 21.55 -0.64 32.29
N VAL A 308 20.73 0.00 33.13
CA VAL A 308 20.48 -0.44 34.51
C VAL A 308 19.39 -1.51 34.55
N GLY A 309 18.30 -1.28 33.83
CA GLY A 309 17.17 -2.20 33.73
C GLY A 309 17.26 -3.15 32.54
N SER A 310 16.28 -4.05 32.45
CA SER A 310 16.19 -5.08 31.40
C SER A 310 15.44 -4.63 30.14
N ARG A 311 14.80 -3.45 30.15
CA ARG A 311 14.04 -2.95 29.00
C ARG A 311 14.93 -2.18 28.06
N SER A 312 14.73 -2.38 26.75
CA SER A 312 15.51 -1.63 25.77
C SER A 312 15.14 -0.15 25.85
N ILE A 313 16.16 0.72 25.78
CA ILE A 313 15.93 2.16 25.68
C ILE A 313 15.10 2.53 24.44
N ARG A 314 15.08 1.66 23.42
CA ARG A 314 14.26 1.83 22.21
C ARG A 314 12.77 1.64 22.45
N ASP A 315 12.34 1.07 23.57
CA ASP A 315 10.92 0.82 23.87
C ASP A 315 10.21 2.07 24.41
N VAL A 316 10.94 3.12 24.78
CA VAL A 316 10.37 4.38 25.28
C VAL A 316 9.53 5.05 24.18
N GLY A 317 8.25 5.31 24.43
CA GLY A 317 7.31 5.84 23.44
C GLY A 317 6.80 4.81 22.43
N SER A 318 7.17 3.53 22.55
CA SER A 318 6.60 2.47 21.72
C SER A 318 5.23 2.01 22.25
N PHE A 319 4.51 1.26 21.42
CA PHE A 319 3.20 0.72 21.77
C PHE A 319 3.22 -0.80 21.94
N VAL A 320 2.44 -1.27 22.91
CA VAL A 320 2.17 -2.68 23.14
C VAL A 320 0.70 -2.96 22.81
N ASP A 321 0.47 -3.85 21.84
CA ASP A 321 -0.86 -4.38 21.54
C ASP A 321 -1.19 -5.54 22.49
N LEU A 322 -2.15 -5.32 23.38
CA LEU A 322 -2.67 -6.34 24.31
C LEU A 322 -3.97 -6.98 23.79
N ARG A 323 -4.31 -6.82 22.50
CA ARG A 323 -5.53 -7.28 21.81
C ARG A 323 -6.82 -6.56 22.24
N THR A 324 -7.02 -6.41 23.55
CA THR A 324 -8.14 -5.67 24.12
C THR A 324 -7.90 -4.17 24.08
N VAL A 325 -6.63 -3.76 24.12
CA VAL A 325 -6.21 -2.37 24.26
C VAL A 325 -4.78 -2.19 23.78
N VAL A 326 -4.45 -0.96 23.39
CA VAL A 326 -3.08 -0.54 23.10
C VAL A 326 -2.55 0.31 24.25
N VAL A 327 -1.33 0.02 24.69
CA VAL A 327 -0.66 0.73 25.79
C VAL A 327 0.61 1.38 25.28
N ARG A 328 0.77 2.69 25.53
CA ARG A 328 2.02 3.41 25.31
C ARG A 328 2.97 3.15 26.49
N MET A 329 4.18 2.69 26.19
CA MET A 329 5.26 2.62 27.17
C MET A 329 5.94 3.98 27.26
N TRP A 330 6.08 4.54 28.46
CA TRP A 330 6.62 5.89 28.61
C TRP A 330 7.60 6.02 29.77
N CYS A 331 8.47 7.01 29.71
CA CYS A 331 9.32 7.46 30.80
C CYS A 331 9.34 8.98 30.81
N GLN A 332 9.09 9.60 31.97
CA GLN A 332 9.05 11.06 32.09
C GLN A 332 10.46 11.69 32.05
N ASP A 333 11.47 10.92 32.43
CA ASP A 333 12.85 11.36 32.50
C ASP A 333 13.38 11.79 31.12
N HIS A 334 13.87 13.04 31.07
CA HIS A 334 14.32 13.66 29.85
C HIS A 334 15.59 12.99 29.29
N ASP A 335 16.49 12.52 30.15
CA ASP A 335 17.73 11.88 29.73
C ASP A 335 17.51 10.49 29.16
N VAL A 336 16.59 9.71 29.74
CA VAL A 336 16.12 8.44 29.19
C VAL A 336 15.53 8.66 27.79
N ARG A 337 14.65 9.66 27.62
CA ARG A 337 14.07 9.97 26.31
C ARG A 337 15.11 10.44 25.29
N ARG A 338 16.08 11.28 25.71
CA ARG A 338 17.19 11.70 24.86
C ARG A 338 18.05 10.52 24.41
N ARG A 339 18.39 9.59 25.32
CA ARG A 339 19.13 8.37 24.96
C ARG A 339 18.34 7.49 24.00
N ALA A 340 17.03 7.34 24.21
CA ALA A 340 16.13 6.62 23.30
C ALA A 340 16.15 7.24 21.90
N LEU A 341 16.09 8.57 21.82
CA LEU A 341 16.08 9.33 20.57
C LEU A 341 17.36 9.05 19.78
N LEU A 342 18.51 9.31 20.41
CA LEU A 342 19.81 9.11 19.77
C LEU A 342 20.00 7.66 19.33
N LYS A 343 19.51 6.68 20.12
CA LYS A 343 19.63 5.26 19.78
C LYS A 343 18.74 4.82 18.62
N ARG A 344 17.57 5.46 18.44
CA ARG A 344 16.69 5.23 17.29
C ARG A 344 17.25 5.85 16.02
N VAL A 345 17.67 7.12 16.09
CA VAL A 345 18.28 7.80 14.94
C VAL A 345 19.55 7.07 14.49
N GLU A 346 20.40 6.63 15.41
CA GLU A 346 21.58 5.83 15.10
C GLU A 346 21.25 4.57 14.26
N SER A 347 20.10 3.93 14.52
CA SER A 347 19.66 2.75 13.75
C SER A 347 19.04 3.08 12.39
N GLN A 348 18.71 4.35 12.15
CA GLN A 348 18.12 4.82 10.90
C GLN A 348 19.15 5.45 9.96
N LEU A 349 20.37 5.71 10.42
CA LEU A 349 21.42 6.40 9.64
C LEU A 349 21.68 5.75 8.28
N ASP A 350 21.76 4.43 8.21
CA ASP A 350 21.98 3.73 6.95
C ASP A 350 20.81 3.96 5.98
N ARG A 351 19.58 4.01 6.48
CA ARG A 351 18.39 4.31 5.67
C ARG A 351 18.40 5.74 5.16
N PHE A 352 18.83 6.71 5.97
CA PHE A 352 18.97 8.11 5.55
C PHE A 352 19.97 8.32 4.43
N ARG A 353 21.00 7.47 4.35
CA ARG A 353 21.96 7.47 3.24
C ARG A 353 21.31 7.09 1.90
N TYR A 354 20.39 6.13 1.91
CA TYR A 354 19.73 5.63 0.68
C TYR A 354 18.46 6.39 0.29
N LYS A 355 17.81 7.06 1.25
CA LYS A 355 16.59 7.87 1.01
C LYS A 355 16.70 9.24 1.68
N PRO A 356 17.53 10.16 1.14
CA PRO A 356 17.73 11.48 1.75
C PRO A 356 16.44 12.29 1.86
N GLN A 357 15.52 12.14 0.91
CA GLN A 357 14.24 12.86 0.88
C GLN A 357 13.33 12.52 2.08
N ASP A 358 13.44 11.32 2.66
CA ASP A 358 12.59 10.88 3.78
C ASP A 358 13.14 11.34 5.14
N ARG A 359 14.39 11.83 5.19
CA ARG A 359 15.14 12.05 6.43
C ARG A 359 14.48 13.05 7.36
N ALA A 360 14.08 14.21 6.83
CA ALA A 360 13.47 15.27 7.65
C ALA A 360 12.16 14.81 8.31
N ASP A 361 11.33 14.07 7.56
CA ASP A 361 10.07 13.54 8.07
C ASP A 361 10.27 12.43 9.12
N GLU A 362 11.23 11.53 8.90
CA GLU A 362 11.57 10.48 9.87
C GLU A 362 12.20 11.05 11.15
N LEU A 363 13.04 12.08 11.05
CA LEU A 363 13.58 12.79 12.21
C LEU A 363 12.48 13.49 13.00
N ARG A 364 11.62 14.25 12.32
CA ARG A 364 10.46 14.90 12.94
C ARG A 364 9.57 13.88 13.67
N MET A 365 9.25 12.77 13.01
CA MET A 365 8.45 11.69 13.60
C MET A 365 9.12 11.09 14.84
N THR A 366 10.43 10.81 14.79
CA THR A 366 11.17 10.25 15.93
C THR A 366 11.30 11.27 17.07
N GLY A 367 11.39 12.56 16.76
CA GLY A 367 11.32 13.65 17.72
C GLY A 367 9.96 13.70 18.43
N ASP A 368 8.86 13.74 17.67
CA ASP A 368 7.50 13.77 18.21
C ASP A 368 7.20 12.52 19.06
N GLN A 369 7.73 11.35 18.67
CA GLN A 369 7.64 10.11 19.45
C GLN A 369 8.13 10.22 20.89
N LEU A 370 9.20 10.99 21.08
CA LEU A 370 9.92 11.13 22.33
C LEU A 370 9.75 12.53 22.95
N GLU A 371 8.82 13.32 22.41
CA GLU A 371 8.50 14.70 22.79
C GLU A 371 9.70 15.66 22.71
N PHE A 372 10.46 15.54 21.62
CA PHE A 372 11.41 16.54 21.13
C PHE A 372 10.81 17.24 19.90
N PRO A 373 9.80 18.12 20.08
CA PRO A 373 9.09 18.73 18.96
C PRO A 373 10.04 19.58 18.10
N GLY A 374 9.83 19.54 16.78
CA GLY A 374 10.66 20.29 15.84
C GLY A 374 12.09 19.79 15.74
N LEU A 375 12.33 18.50 16.00
CA LEU A 375 13.64 17.90 15.83
C LEU A 375 14.10 18.00 14.37
N ASP A 376 15.17 18.76 14.15
CA ASP A 376 15.92 18.82 12.91
C ASP A 376 17.35 18.31 13.12
N GLU A 377 18.16 18.32 12.05
CA GLU A 377 19.54 17.85 12.09
C GLU A 377 20.43 18.69 13.03
N SER A 378 20.22 20.00 13.06
CA SER A 378 20.99 20.90 13.93
C SER A 378 20.71 20.60 15.40
N ARG A 379 19.44 20.43 15.74
CA ARG A 379 19.00 20.08 17.09
C ARG A 379 19.45 18.69 17.48
N LEU A 380 19.41 17.73 16.56
CA LEU A 380 19.93 16.39 16.79
C LEU A 380 21.43 16.39 17.09
N ARG A 381 22.23 17.16 16.33
CA ARG A 381 23.67 17.33 16.61
C ARG A 381 23.90 17.89 18.01
N ALA A 382 23.19 18.97 18.36
CA ALA A 382 23.29 19.57 19.69
C ALA A 382 22.98 18.55 20.80
N LEU A 383 21.88 17.79 20.66
CA LEU A 383 21.51 16.74 21.63
C LEU A 383 22.55 15.61 21.72
N ALA A 384 23.17 15.23 20.60
CA ALA A 384 24.24 14.22 20.58
C ALA A 384 25.52 14.74 21.27
N THR A 385 25.91 15.99 21.01
CA THR A 385 27.05 16.65 21.67
C THR A 385 26.83 16.79 23.18
N GLU A 386 25.65 17.27 23.60
CA GLU A 386 25.28 17.36 25.02
C GLU A 386 25.27 16.00 25.73
N ALA A 387 25.04 14.91 24.99
CA ALA A 387 25.08 13.54 25.49
C ALA A 387 26.47 12.88 25.38
N GLY A 388 27.49 13.61 24.92
CA GLY A 388 28.85 13.08 24.75
C GLY A 388 29.01 12.06 23.63
N ARG A 389 28.10 12.02 22.66
CA ARG A 389 28.08 11.07 21.53
C ARG A 389 28.76 11.65 20.28
N SER A 390 30.07 11.94 20.38
CA SER A 390 30.84 12.46 19.25
C SER A 390 30.85 11.50 18.05
N ASP A 391 30.86 10.19 18.32
CA ASP A 391 30.73 9.13 17.30
C ASP A 391 29.48 9.27 16.42
N LEU A 392 28.36 9.66 17.03
CA LEU A 392 27.10 9.85 16.33
C LEU A 392 27.10 11.15 15.52
N VAL A 393 27.72 12.22 16.05
CA VAL A 393 27.88 13.49 15.33
C VAL A 393 28.72 13.26 14.06
N ASP A 394 29.85 12.58 14.17
CA ASP A 394 30.72 12.28 13.02
C ASP A 394 29.98 11.48 11.94
N ARG A 395 29.18 10.48 12.35
CA ARG A 395 28.36 9.70 11.41
C ARG A 395 27.24 10.52 10.78
N LEU A 396 26.61 11.42 11.52
CA LEU A 396 25.61 12.34 10.97
C LEU A 396 26.26 13.25 9.91
N ASP A 397 27.46 13.77 10.17
CA ASP A 397 28.17 14.63 9.22
C ASP A 397 28.60 13.88 7.96
N GLN A 398 28.94 12.60 8.05
CA GLN A 398 29.19 11.76 6.86
C GLN A 398 27.92 11.55 6.01
N VAL A 399 26.77 11.33 6.65
CA VAL A 399 25.50 11.08 5.96
C VAL A 399 24.89 12.38 5.40
N VAL A 400 25.14 13.52 6.04
CA VAL A 400 24.62 14.83 5.63
C VAL A 400 25.58 15.55 4.67
N GLY A 401 26.88 15.32 4.78
CA GLY A 401 27.93 15.99 3.99
C GLY A 401 28.29 15.32 2.66
N THR A 402 27.73 14.14 2.34
CA THR A 402 27.95 13.50 1.04
C THR A 402 26.81 13.89 0.09
N PRO A 403 27.03 14.70 -0.97
CA PRO A 403 26.02 14.91 -2.00
C PRO A 403 25.68 13.57 -2.65
N ALA A 404 24.39 13.35 -2.92
CA ALA A 404 23.90 12.18 -3.63
C ALA A 404 24.71 12.01 -4.93
N GLN A 405 25.52 10.97 -5.02
CA GLN A 405 26.07 10.55 -6.30
C GLN A 405 24.93 9.85 -7.05
N ASP A 406 24.47 10.49 -8.11
CA ASP A 406 23.57 9.88 -9.09
C ASP A 406 24.25 8.63 -9.65
N THR A 407 23.63 7.46 -9.43
CA THR A 407 23.90 6.21 -10.16
C THR A 407 22.60 5.58 -10.57
#